data_AF-A0A165W7Z0-F1
#
_entry.id   AF-A0A165W7Z0-F1
#
_cell.length_a   1.000
_cell.length_b   1.000
_cell.length_c   1.000
_cell.angle_alpha   90.00
_cell.angle_beta   90.00
_cell.angle_gamma   90.00
#
_symmetry.space_group_name_H-M   'P 1'
#
loop_
_entity.id
_entity.type
_entity.pdbx_description
1 polymer ?
#
loop_
_entity_poly.entity_id
_entity_poly.type
_entity_poly.pdbx_seq_one_letter_code
_entity_poly.pdbx_strand_id
1 'polypeptide(L)'
;MKNARLLITVVAFCFSAFGVRASMPVNPDRPYSDLTCSYAIERLKEAVAGSPLQSSKEQQRTVQYAIEQVERACLEDAGRTDDLPKPQRK
;
A
#
# COMPACT_ATOMS: atom_id res chain seq x y z
N MET A 1 55.61 34.10 9.26
CA MET A 1 54.84 33.74 10.47
C MET A 1 53.39 34.13 10.22
N LYS A 2 52.33 33.33 10.30
CA LYS A 2 52.09 31.96 10.75
C LYS A 2 50.96 31.42 9.87
N ASN A 3 51.11 30.17 9.43
CA ASN A 3 50.14 29.41 8.67
C ASN A 3 49.01 29.00 9.62
N ALA A 4 47.77 29.37 9.34
CA ALA A 4 46.61 28.87 10.07
C ALA A 4 45.70 28.11 9.09
N ARG A 5 46.10 26.89 8.76
CA ARG A 5 45.24 25.91 8.09
C ARG A 5 44.23 25.43 9.13
N LEU A 6 43.06 26.06 9.18
CA LEU A 6 41.94 25.56 9.97
C LEU A 6 41.30 24.40 9.21
N LEU A 7 41.62 23.18 9.63
CA LEU A 7 41.01 21.95 9.14
C LEU A 7 39.54 21.94 9.58
N ILE A 8 38.62 22.24 8.67
CA ILE A 8 37.19 22.05 8.90
C ILE A 8 36.88 20.57 8.65
N THR A 9 36.73 19.84 9.73
CA THR A 9 36.31 18.44 9.79
C THR A 9 35.00 18.26 9.03
N VAL A 10 35.03 17.57 7.90
CA VAL A 10 33.83 17.14 7.18
C VAL A 10 33.13 16.10 8.06
N VAL A 11 32.15 16.55 8.83
CA VAL A 11 31.22 15.64 9.50
C VAL A 11 30.38 15.03 8.39
N ALA A 12 30.80 13.85 7.93
CA ALA A 12 29.99 12.98 7.08
C ALA A 12 28.78 12.53 7.89
N PHE A 13 27.77 13.39 7.95
CA PHE A 13 26.46 13.05 8.46
C PHE A 13 25.81 12.17 7.40
N CYS A 14 26.05 10.86 7.49
CA CYS A 14 25.28 9.86 6.80
C CYS A 14 23.85 9.93 7.35
N PHE A 15 23.06 10.89 6.85
CA PHE A 15 21.62 10.90 7.02
C PHE A 15 21.09 9.63 6.35
N SER A 16 20.94 8.62 7.21
CA SER A 16 19.85 7.66 7.23
C SER A 16 19.13 7.54 5.90
N ALA A 17 19.36 6.39 5.26
CA ALA A 17 18.50 5.81 4.25
C ALA A 17 17.03 6.15 4.54
N PHE A 18 16.50 7.12 3.79
CA PHE A 18 15.07 7.23 3.61
C PHE A 18 14.66 5.90 3.01
N GLY A 19 14.03 5.05 3.82
CA GLY A 19 13.43 3.82 3.37
C GLY A 19 12.41 4.19 2.31
N VAL A 20 12.82 4.15 1.05
CA VAL A 20 11.91 4.08 -0.08
C VAL A 20 11.13 2.80 0.18
N ARG A 21 9.96 2.94 0.79
CA ARG A 21 8.97 1.88 0.89
C ARG A 21 8.76 1.46 -0.56
N ALA A 22 9.31 0.32 -0.95
CA ALA A 22 9.18 -0.18 -2.30
C ALA A 22 7.69 -0.40 -2.56
N SER A 23 7.04 0.58 -3.18
CA SER A 23 5.69 0.44 -3.68
C SER A 23 5.79 -0.56 -4.82
N MET A 24 5.21 -1.75 -4.62
CA MET A 24 5.16 -2.72 -5.70
C MET A 24 4.50 -2.08 -6.93
N PRO A 25 4.96 -2.43 -8.15
CA PRO A 25 4.34 -1.91 -9.36
C PRO A 25 2.85 -2.27 -9.38
N VAL A 26 2.05 -1.34 -9.89
CA VAL A 26 0.60 -1.51 -10.09
C VAL A 26 0.39 -2.75 -10.95
N ASN A 27 -0.36 -3.71 -10.42
CA ASN A 27 -0.71 -4.93 -11.14
C ASN A 27 -2.19 -5.25 -10.90
N PRO A 28 -3.07 -4.90 -11.85
CA PRO A 28 -4.50 -5.14 -11.70
C PRO A 28 -4.86 -6.64 -11.60
N ASP A 29 -4.00 -7.54 -12.10
CA ASP A 29 -4.20 -8.99 -12.06
C ASP A 29 -3.53 -9.66 -10.84
N ARG A 30 -3.06 -8.88 -9.86
CA ARG A 30 -2.45 -9.43 -8.65
C ARG A 30 -3.50 -10.25 -7.87
N PRO A 31 -3.19 -11.49 -7.47
CA PRO A 31 -4.12 -12.32 -6.71
C PRO A 31 -4.37 -11.74 -5.32
N TYR A 32 -5.57 -11.98 -4.79
CA TYR A 32 -5.96 -11.57 -3.45
C TYR A 32 -5.35 -12.51 -2.41
N SER A 33 -4.23 -12.10 -1.81
CA SER A 33 -3.51 -12.90 -0.81
C SER A 33 -3.97 -12.65 0.63
N ASP A 34 -4.73 -11.58 0.87
CA ASP A 34 -5.21 -11.16 2.17
C ASP A 34 -6.71 -10.82 2.08
N LEU A 35 -7.46 -11.15 3.12
CA LEU A 35 -8.92 -11.00 3.23
C LEU A 35 -9.32 -9.73 3.99
N THR A 36 -8.37 -8.87 4.35
CA THR A 36 -8.69 -7.58 4.99
C THR A 36 -9.34 -6.61 4.01
N CYS A 37 -10.32 -5.85 4.52
CA CYS A 37 -11.00 -4.80 3.75
C CYS A 37 -10.02 -3.78 3.16
N SER A 38 -9.01 -3.36 3.94
CA SER A 38 -7.98 -2.42 3.49
C SER A 38 -7.19 -2.95 2.29
N TYR A 39 -6.80 -4.23 2.32
CA TYR A 39 -6.06 -4.84 1.23
C TYR A 39 -6.92 -4.96 -0.03
N ALA A 40 -8.19 -5.37 0.11
CA ALA A 40 -9.10 -5.46 -1.02
C ALA A 40 -9.33 -4.10 -1.70
N ILE A 41 -9.44 -3.02 -0.91
CA ILE A 41 -9.57 -1.64 -1.44
C ILE A 41 -8.31 -1.22 -2.21
N GLU A 42 -7.12 -1.56 -1.73
CA GLU A 42 -5.87 -1.27 -2.47
C GLU A 42 -5.84 -1.98 -3.82
N ARG A 43 -6.25 -3.25 -3.87
CA ARG A 43 -6.32 -4.00 -5.13
C ARG A 43 -7.38 -3.44 -6.08
N LEU A 44 -8.52 -2.98 -5.57
CA LEU A 44 -9.52 -2.28 -6.39
C LEU A 44 -8.95 -1.01 -7.03
N LYS A 45 -8.16 -0.23 -6.30
CA LYS A 45 -7.49 0.96 -6.87
C LYS A 45 -6.55 0.58 -8.01
N GLU A 46 -5.81 -0.51 -7.87
CA GLU A 46 -4.94 -1.04 -8.93
C GLU A 46 -5.75 -1.53 -10.14
N ALA A 47 -6.87 -2.24 -9.91
CA ALA A 47 -7.78 -2.70 -10.97
C ALA A 47 -8.38 -1.53 -11.77
N VAL A 48 -8.78 -0.45 -11.08
CA VAL A 48 -9.33 0.76 -11.71
C VAL A 48 -8.25 1.53 -12.48
N ALA A 49 -7.01 1.59 -11.95
CA ALA A 49 -5.88 2.16 -12.69
C ALA A 49 -5.61 1.40 -14.00
N GLY A 50 -5.89 0.09 -14.01
CA GLY A 50 -5.85 -0.75 -15.20
C GLY A 50 -4.43 -1.10 -15.65
N SER A 51 -4.34 -1.73 -16.82
CA SER A 51 -3.07 -2.10 -17.45
C SER A 51 -3.14 -1.84 -18.95
N PRO A 52 -2.08 -1.27 -19.57
CA PRO A 52 -1.98 -1.16 -21.02
C PRO A 52 -2.03 -2.50 -21.76
N LEU A 53 -1.80 -3.61 -21.04
CA LEU A 53 -1.82 -4.97 -21.60
C LEU A 53 -3.22 -5.58 -21.64
N GLN A 54 -4.19 -5.00 -20.93
CA GLN A 54 -5.57 -5.49 -20.88
C GLN A 54 -6.41 -4.79 -21.94
N SER A 55 -7.26 -5.54 -22.63
CA SER A 55 -8.37 -4.96 -23.39
C SER A 55 -9.39 -4.31 -22.45
N SER A 56 -10.21 -3.37 -22.96
CA SER A 56 -11.24 -2.71 -22.14
C SER A 56 -12.21 -3.70 -21.48
N LYS A 57 -12.48 -4.84 -22.14
CA LYS A 57 -13.36 -5.90 -21.62
C LYS A 57 -12.69 -6.68 -20.49
N GLU A 58 -11.39 -6.93 -20.58
CA GLU A 58 -10.63 -7.59 -19.51
C GLU A 58 -10.54 -6.68 -18.29
N GLN A 59 -10.19 -5.41 -18.49
CA GLN A 59 -10.14 -4.42 -17.41
C GLN A 59 -11.49 -4.31 -16.68
N GLN A 60 -12.61 -4.26 -17.42
CA GLN A 60 -13.94 -4.21 -16.81
C GLN A 60 -14.23 -5.43 -15.94
N ARG A 61 -13.83 -6.63 -16.38
CA ARG A 61 -13.96 -7.87 -15.58
C ARG A 61 -13.09 -7.83 -14.34
N THR A 62 -11.85 -7.35 -14.46
CA THR A 62 -10.92 -7.22 -13.34
C THR A 62 -11.45 -6.23 -12.29
N VAL A 63 -12.03 -5.11 -12.72
CA VAL A 63 -12.68 -4.14 -11.82
C VAL A 63 -13.91 -4.75 -11.14
N GLN A 64 -14.79 -5.44 -11.88
CA GLN A 64 -15.97 -6.09 -11.27
C GLN A 64 -15.55 -7.13 -10.23
N TYR A 65 -14.60 -7.99 -10.56
CA TYR A 65 -14.06 -8.97 -9.63
C TYR A 65 -13.47 -8.31 -8.38
N ALA A 66 -12.75 -7.19 -8.54
CA ALA A 66 -12.20 -6.44 -7.41
C ALA A 66 -13.27 -5.84 -6.50
N ILE A 67 -14.39 -5.37 -7.07
CA ILE A 67 -15.54 -4.89 -6.28
C ILE A 67 -16.13 -6.04 -5.45
N GLU A 68 -16.34 -7.22 -6.04
CA GLU A 68 -16.85 -8.39 -5.31
C GLU A 68 -15.94 -8.79 -4.14
N GLN A 69 -14.62 -8.72 -4.32
CA GLN A 69 -13.67 -9.00 -3.24
C GLN A 69 -13.74 -7.94 -2.12
N VAL A 70 -13.92 -6.67 -2.46
CA VAL A 70 -14.12 -5.60 -1.47
C VAL A 70 -15.43 -5.81 -0.71
N GLU A 71 -16.52 -6.12 -1.39
CA GLU A 71 -17.81 -6.40 -0.74
C GLU A 71 -17.68 -7.56 0.24
N ARG A 72 -17.06 -8.67 -0.17
CA ARG A 72 -16.82 -9.81 0.72
C ARG A 72 -15.95 -9.43 1.92
N ALA A 73 -14.76 -8.90 1.66
CA ALA A 73 -13.78 -8.60 2.70
C ALA A 73 -14.30 -7.55 3.69
N CYS A 74 -14.97 -6.51 3.22
CA CYS A 74 -15.45 -5.42 4.07
C CYS A 74 -16.74 -5.75 4.81
N LEU A 75 -17.64 -6.57 4.25
CA LEU A 75 -18.81 -7.04 4.99
C LEU A 75 -18.42 -8.06 6.06
N GLU A 76 -17.51 -8.97 5.76
CA GLU A 76 -16.96 -9.92 6.74
C GLU A 76 -16.21 -9.19 7.87
N ASP A 77 -15.40 -8.18 7.53
CA ASP A 77 -14.67 -7.38 8.53
C ASP A 77 -15.62 -6.53 9.40
N ALA A 78 -16.69 -5.97 8.82
CA ALA A 78 -17.72 -5.26 9.57
C ALA A 78 -18.39 -6.15 10.61
N GLY A 79 -18.80 -7.37 10.22
CA GLY A 79 -19.36 -8.35 11.15
C GLY A 79 -18.36 -8.77 12.23
N ARG A 80 -17.07 -8.89 11.88
CA ARG A 80 -16.00 -9.18 12.84
C ARG A 80 -15.80 -8.06 13.86
N THR A 81 -15.93 -6.80 13.46
CA THR A 81 -15.83 -5.66 14.37
C THR A 81 -16.99 -5.54 15.34
N ASP A 82 -18.18 -6.06 15.00
CA ASP A 82 -19.31 -6.10 15.92
C ASP A 82 -19.07 -7.07 17.10
N ASP A 83 -18.31 -8.14 16.87
CA ASP A 83 -17.96 -9.14 17.89
C ASP A 83 -16.73 -8.76 18.75
N LEU A 84 -16.00 -7.69 18.40
CA LEU A 84 -14.82 -7.28 19.18
C LEU A 84 -15.25 -6.54 20.46
N PRO A 85 -14.77 -6.94 21.64
CA PRO A 85 -15.07 -6.21 22.87
C PRO A 85 -14.55 -4.78 22.75
N LYS A 86 -15.45 -3.79 22.89
CA LYS A 86 -15.07 -2.37 22.89
C LYS A 86 -13.94 -2.15 23.91
N PRO A 87 -12.82 -1.52 23.52
CA PRO A 87 -11.77 -1.19 24.47
C PRO A 87 -12.36 -0.28 25.55
N GLN A 88 -12.36 -0.75 26.80
CA GLN A 88 -12.74 0.08 27.94
C GLN A 88 -11.73 1.23 28.03
N ARG A 89 -12.18 2.43 27.68
CA ARG A 89 -11.45 3.66 28.02
C ARG A 89 -11.44 3.76 29.55
N LYS A 90 -10.24 3.65 30.14
CA LYS A 90 -9.97 4.01 31.53
C LYS A 90 -9.99 5.51 31.71
#